data_AF-A0A836QQB1-F1
#
_entry.id   AF-A0A836QQB1-F1
#
_cell.length_a   1.000
_cell.length_b   1.000
_cell.length_c   1.000
_cell.angle_alpha   90.00
_cell.angle_beta   90.00
_cell.angle_gamma   90.00
#
_symmetry.space_group_name_H-M   'P 1'
#
loop_
_entity.id
_entity.type
_entity.pdbx_description
1 polymer ?
#
loop_
_entity_poly.entity_id
_entity_poly.type
_entity_poly.pdbx_seq_one_letter_code
_entity_poly.pdbx_strand_id
1 'polypeptide(L)'
;MNFLESVHKFYDSASSHLAIPEGLVSQIKAPDCVYHLRFPIKLDNGQIKVVNAWHCQHSNHKNPLKGGIRFSNLVDEEEVTA
;
A
#
# COMPACT_ATOMS: atom_id res chain seq x y z
N MET A 1 17.12 2.70 -2.88
CA MET A 1 16.09 3.65 -2.44
C MET A 1 14.87 3.42 -3.30
N ASN A 2 14.02 2.49 -2.87
CA ASN A 2 12.71 2.26 -3.49
C ASN A 2 11.70 3.31 -3.00
N PHE A 3 10.47 3.25 -3.51
CA PHE A 3 9.46 4.26 -3.21
C PHE A 3 9.07 4.26 -1.73
N LEU A 4 8.85 3.07 -1.15
CA LEU A 4 8.53 2.89 0.27
C LEU A 4 9.61 3.43 1.21
N GLU A 5 10.88 3.12 0.95
CA GLU A 5 12.03 3.65 1.70
C GLU A 5 12.07 5.18 1.67
N SER A 6 11.68 5.79 0.54
CA SER A 6 11.62 7.25 0.42
C SER A 6 10.54 7.84 1.32
N VAL A 7 9.33 7.27 1.30
CA VAL A 7 8.22 7.73 2.16
C VAL A 7 8.54 7.53 3.63
N HIS A 8 9.13 6.38 3.99
CA HIS A 8 9.58 6.12 5.35
C HIS A 8 10.59 7.16 5.86
N LYS A 9 11.52 7.64 5.02
CA LYS A 9 12.45 8.72 5.45
C LYS A 9 11.73 10.02 5.78
N PHE A 10 10.72 10.40 5.00
CA PHE A 10 9.92 11.59 5.31
C PHE A 10 9.14 11.43 6.61
N TYR A 11 8.54 10.25 6.81
CA TYR A 11 7.83 9.91 8.05
C TYR A 11 8.75 9.92 9.28
N ASP A 12 9.92 9.28 9.19
CA ASP A 12 10.91 9.22 10.29
C ASP A 12 11.43 10.61 10.64
N SER A 13 11.70 11.46 9.63
CA SER A 13 12.09 12.85 9.85
C SER A 13 11.02 13.61 10.61
N ALA A 14 9.74 13.49 10.21
CA ALA A 14 8.65 14.21 10.86
C ALA A 14 8.36 13.72 12.28
N SER A 15 8.34 12.40 12.48
CA SER A 15 8.06 11.79 13.79
C SER A 15 9.13 12.10 14.83
N SER A 16 10.38 12.30 14.43
CA SER A 16 11.48 12.71 15.33
C SER A 16 11.25 14.05 16.05
N HIS A 17 10.36 14.89 15.52
CA HIS A 17 9.99 16.18 16.12
C HIS A 17 8.79 16.09 17.08
N LEU A 18 8.17 14.93 17.21
CA LEU A 18 6.97 14.71 18.03
C LEU A 18 7.32 13.92 19.29
N ALA A 19 6.80 14.35 20.44
CA ALA A 19 6.93 13.62 21.70
C ALA A 19 5.82 12.56 21.84
N ILE A 20 5.82 11.56 20.96
CA ILE A 20 4.84 10.46 20.97
C ILE A 20 5.53 9.09 21.20
N PRO A 21 4.83 8.10 21.79
CA PRO A 21 5.43 6.81 22.10
C PRO A 21 5.94 6.06 20.85
N GLU A 22 7.10 5.40 20.95
CA GLU A 22 7.69 4.64 19.83
C GLU A 22 6.74 3.57 19.28
N GLY A 23 5.97 2.91 20.16
CA GLY A 23 4.96 1.92 19.73
C GLY A 23 3.84 2.51 18.88
N LEU A 24 3.49 3.79 19.10
CA LEU A 24 2.51 4.48 18.26
C LEU A 24 3.14 4.91 16.93
N VAL A 25 4.39 5.38 16.96
CA VAL A 25 5.15 5.72 15.74
C VAL A 25 5.28 4.50 14.84
N SER A 26 5.61 3.34 15.40
CA SER A 26 5.75 2.10 14.64
C SER A 26 4.41 1.57 14.11
N GLN A 27 3.32 1.68 14.89
CA GLN A 27 1.99 1.31 14.42
C GLN A 27 1.56 2.19 13.24
N ILE A 28 1.69 3.52 13.34
CA ILE A 28 1.25 4.43 12.28
C ILE A 28 2.08 4.24 11.01
N LYS A 29 3.37 3.85 11.14
CA LYS A 29 4.25 3.65 9.99
C LYS A 29 3.86 2.43 9.15
N ALA A 30 3.37 1.37 9.79
CA ALA A 30 3.01 0.13 9.11
C ALA A 30 1.57 0.19 8.59
N PRO A 31 1.27 -0.38 7.40
CA PRO A 31 -0.10 -0.49 6.95
C PRO A 31 -0.89 -1.49 7.82
N ASP A 32 -2.16 -1.18 8.09
CA ASP A 32 -3.05 -2.10 8.81
C ASP A 32 -3.29 -3.41 8.03
N CYS A 33 -3.41 -3.35 6.71
CA CYS A 33 -3.49 -4.54 5.87
C CYS A 33 -3.08 -4.31 4.41
N VAL A 34 -2.49 -5.34 3.81
CA VAL A 34 -2.17 -5.41 2.39
C VAL A 34 -2.81 -6.66 1.80
N TYR A 35 -3.64 -6.48 0.79
CA TYR A 35 -4.33 -7.56 0.10
C TYR A 35 -3.63 -7.87 -1.22
N HIS A 36 -3.17 -9.12 -1.39
CA HIS A 36 -2.77 -9.65 -2.69
C HIS A 36 -3.92 -10.46 -3.29
N LEU A 37 -4.42 -10.00 -4.43
CA LEU A 37 -5.56 -10.58 -5.13
C LEU A 37 -5.08 -11.23 -6.43
N ARG A 38 -5.54 -12.47 -6.66
CA ARG A 38 -5.35 -13.17 -7.93
C ARG A 38 -6.70 -13.64 -8.44
N PHE A 39 -7.15 -13.07 -9.55
CA PHE A 39 -8.46 -13.37 -10.11
C PHE A 39 -8.40 -13.59 -11.63
N PRO A 40 -9.17 -14.56 -12.16
CA PRO A 40 -9.25 -14.78 -13.59
C PRO A 40 -10.19 -13.79 -14.25
N ILE A 41 -9.86 -13.36 -15.47
CA ILE A 41 -10.76 -12.70 -16.40
C ILE A 41 -10.82 -13.50 -17.70
N LYS A 42 -11.99 -13.51 -18.33
CA LYS A 42 -12.16 -14.06 -19.68
C LYS A 42 -11.98 -12.93 -20.68
N LEU A 43 -11.04 -13.10 -21.61
CA LEU A 43 -10.82 -12.16 -22.71
C LEU A 43 -11.84 -12.39 -23.83
N ASP A 44 -11.99 -11.41 -24.72
CA ASP A 44 -12.94 -11.46 -25.83
C ASP A 44 -12.72 -12.66 -26.77
N ASN A 45 -11.46 -13.12 -26.90
CA ASN A 45 -11.09 -14.31 -27.68
C ASN A 45 -11.38 -15.64 -26.97
N GLY A 46 -12.00 -15.61 -25.79
CA GLY A 46 -12.34 -16.77 -24.99
C GLY A 46 -11.22 -17.29 -24.07
N GLN A 47 -10.00 -16.76 -24.15
CA GLN A 47 -8.89 -17.17 -23.27
C GLN A 47 -9.08 -16.64 -21.85
N ILE A 48 -8.63 -17.42 -20.86
CA ILE A 48 -8.59 -17.00 -19.46
C ILE A 48 -7.22 -16.41 -19.16
N LYS A 49 -7.20 -15.19 -18.59
CA LYS A 49 -6.00 -14.53 -18.09
C LYS A 49 -6.14 -14.30 -16.58
N VAL A 50 -5.12 -14.66 -15.81
CA VAL A 50 -5.07 -14.35 -14.37
C VAL A 50 -4.42 -12.98 -14.19
N VAL A 51 -5.10 -12.10 -13.45
CA VAL A 51 -4.61 -10.78 -13.06
C VAL A 51 -4.10 -10.86 -11.62
N ASN A 52 -2.93 -10.26 -11.36
CA ASN A 52 -2.45 -9.98 -10.02
C ASN A 52 -2.80 -8.53 -9.69
N ALA A 53 -3.31 -8.28 -8.49
CA ALA A 53 -3.62 -6.95 -8.01
C ALA A 53 -3.28 -6.83 -6.52
N TRP A 54 -2.99 -5.60 -6.09
CA TRP A 54 -2.70 -5.28 -4.69
C TRP A 54 -3.59 -4.15 -4.22
N HIS A 55 -4.00 -4.20 -2.96
CA HIS A 55 -4.70 -3.12 -2.28
C HIS A 55 -4.14 -2.97 -0.87
N CYS A 56 -3.42 -1.88 -0.62
CA CYS A 56 -2.96 -1.50 0.71
C CYS A 56 -3.97 -0.57 1.37
N GLN A 57 -4.32 -0.88 2.62
CA GLN A 57 -5.07 -0.02 3.51
C GLN A 57 -4.13 0.38 4.64
N HIS A 58 -3.57 1.58 4.52
CA HIS A 58 -2.52 2.02 5.43
C HIS A 58 -3.06 2.23 6.85
N SER A 59 -4.20 2.89 7.02
CA SER A 59 -4.75 3.14 8.35
C SER A 59 -6.27 3.26 8.37
N ASN A 60 -6.89 2.59 9.33
CA ASN A 60 -8.33 2.58 9.62
C ASN A 60 -8.74 3.54 10.74
N HIS A 61 -7.83 4.38 11.24
CA HIS A 61 -8.11 5.30 12.35
C HIS A 61 -9.24 6.30 12.03
N LYS A 62 -9.49 6.56 10.73
CA LYS A 62 -10.65 7.31 10.21
C LYS A 62 -11.23 6.60 9.00
N ASN A 63 -12.56 6.50 8.97
CA ASN A 63 -13.30 5.81 7.91
C ASN A 63 -14.27 6.76 7.18
N PRO A 64 -14.54 6.53 5.88
CA PRO A 64 -13.97 5.47 5.04
C PRO A 64 -12.54 5.78 4.60
N LEU A 65 -11.77 4.75 4.25
CA LEU A 65 -10.45 4.93 3.69
C LEU A 65 -10.51 5.59 2.31
N LYS A 66 -9.41 6.24 1.92
CA LYS A 66 -9.27 6.83 0.59
C LYS A 66 -7.97 6.39 -0.06
N GLY A 67 -8.09 5.91 -1.29
CA GLY A 67 -6.97 5.56 -2.17
C GLY A 67 -7.43 5.54 -3.62
N GLY A 68 -6.51 5.72 -4.56
CA GLY A 68 -6.77 5.54 -5.99
C GLY A 68 -6.59 4.09 -6.43
N ILE A 69 -6.91 3.81 -7.70
CA ILE A 69 -6.57 2.53 -8.35
C ILE A 69 -5.64 2.87 -9.52
N ARG A 70 -4.50 2.20 -9.59
CA ARG A 70 -3.50 2.39 -10.66
C ARG A 70 -3.40 1.13 -11.51
N PHE A 71 -3.47 1.30 -12.83
CA PHE A 71 -3.23 0.25 -13.81
C PHE A 71 -1.86 0.46 -14.44
N SER A 72 -0.90 -0.42 -14.15
CA SER A 72 0.44 -0.39 -14.75
C SER A 72 1.09 -1.76 -14.62
N ASN A 73 1.99 -2.09 -15.56
CA ASN A 73 2.79 -3.32 -15.50
C ASN A 73 3.91 -3.25 -14.44
N LEU A 74 4.14 -2.07 -13.85
CA LEU A 74 5.14 -1.84 -12.82
C LEU A 74 4.55 -1.88 -11.39
N VAL A 75 3.24 -2.11 -11.25
CA VAL A 75 2.60 -2.19 -9.92
C VAL A 75 3.09 -3.45 -9.21
N ASP A 76 3.63 -3.25 -8.02
CA ASP A 76 3.98 -4.29 -7.06
C ASP A 76 3.52 -3.93 -5.64
N GLU A 77 3.76 -4.82 -4.69
CA GLU A 77 3.35 -4.64 -3.29
C GLU A 77 4.06 -3.47 -2.61
N GLU A 78 5.34 -3.27 -2.89
CA GLU A 78 6.14 -2.20 -2.28
C GLU A 78 5.65 -0.83 -2.75
N GLU A 79 5.35 -0.69 -4.05
CA GLU A 79 4.81 0.55 -4.62
C GLU A 79 3.45 0.90 -4.02
N VAL A 80 2.58 -0.09 -3.82
CA VAL A 80 1.21 0.12 -3.30
C VAL A 80 1.21 0.38 -1.79
N THR A 81 2.24 -0.10 -1.07
CA THR A 81 2.39 0.11 0.38
C THR A 81 2.99 1.46 0.75
N ALA A 82 3.79 2.02 -0.15
CA ALA A 82 4.50 3.28 0.03
C ALA A 82 3.60 4.50 0.30
#